data_AF-M2RK29-F1
#
_entry.id   AF-M2RK29-F1
#
_cell.length_a   1.000
_cell.length_b   1.000
_cell.length_c   1.000
_cell.angle_alpha   90.00
_cell.angle_beta   90.00
_cell.angle_gamma   90.00
#
_symmetry.space_group_name_H-M   'P 1'
#
loop_
_entity.id
_entity.type
_entity.pdbx_description
1 polymer ?
#
loop_
_entity_poly.entity_id
_entity_poly.type
_entity_poly.pdbx_seq_one_letter_code
_entity_poly.pdbx_strand_id
1 'polypeptide(L)'
;MSVTTNAVADAFAVFDVTPDPDELARKNKKPDDSGSVTVRQLYRYANWLDLILLAVGIFGSIGCGVLTPCQMLVMGDMVDTFNTNDLMKAFPNQEAMYDPKYYIPFNHEVTKTVADTINDLVLKMVCFAIGSGVGSFLMYFLFLCYVRRQGI
;
A
#
# COMPACT_ATOMS: atom_id res chain seq x y z
N MET A 1 -53.86 -10.00 63.18
CA MET A 1 -53.17 -11.24 62.78
C MET A 1 -52.86 -11.13 61.28
N SER A 2 -51.88 -10.30 60.89
CA SER A 2 -51.55 -10.04 59.47
C SER A 2 -50.06 -9.81 59.21
N VAL A 3 -49.21 -10.14 60.18
CA VAL A 3 -47.76 -9.83 60.14
C VAL A 3 -46.94 -11.05 59.70
N THR A 4 -47.54 -12.24 59.72
CA THR A 4 -46.82 -13.51 59.43
C THR A 4 -46.93 -13.98 57.97
N THR A 5 -47.78 -13.41 57.14
CA THR A 5 -47.93 -13.84 55.73
C THR A 5 -46.84 -13.27 54.80
N ASN A 6 -46.34 -12.07 55.10
CA ASN A 6 -45.37 -11.40 54.22
C ASN A 6 -43.95 -11.96 54.37
N ALA A 7 -43.56 -12.34 55.59
CA ALA A 7 -42.23 -12.90 55.86
C ALA A 7 -42.04 -14.30 55.25
N VAL A 8 -43.12 -15.09 55.14
CA VAL A 8 -43.07 -16.42 54.51
C VAL A 8 -42.97 -16.30 52.99
N ALA A 9 -43.64 -15.31 52.38
CA ALA A 9 -43.52 -15.03 50.94
C ALA A 9 -42.09 -14.60 50.57
N ASP A 10 -41.46 -13.73 51.37
CA ASP A 10 -40.08 -13.29 51.14
C ASP A 10 -39.05 -14.42 51.32
N ALA A 11 -39.29 -15.36 52.24
CA ALA A 11 -38.41 -16.52 52.45
C ALA A 11 -38.45 -17.52 51.28
N PHE A 12 -39.59 -17.64 50.59
CA PHE A 12 -39.72 -18.49 49.40
C PHE A 12 -39.12 -17.86 48.13
N ALA A 13 -39.01 -16.53 48.05
CA ALA A 13 -38.37 -15.84 46.93
C ALA A 13 -36.84 -16.05 46.86
N VAL A 14 -36.20 -16.39 47.99
CA VAL A 14 -34.76 -16.70 48.05
C VAL A 14 -34.42 -18.08 47.43
N PHE A 15 -35.42 -18.95 47.29
CA PHE A 15 -35.30 -20.30 46.73
C PHE A 15 -36.08 -20.46 45.41
N ASP A 16 -36.12 -19.42 44.58
CA ASP A 16 -36.66 -19.54 43.22
C ASP A 16 -35.69 -20.38 42.35
N VAL A 17 -35.99 -21.68 42.22
CA VAL A 17 -35.20 -22.67 41.45
C VAL A 17 -35.50 -22.59 39.94
N THR A 18 -36.43 -21.71 39.55
CA THR A 18 -36.76 -21.39 38.16
C THR A 18 -36.28 -19.97 37.88
N PRO A 19 -35.02 -19.78 37.45
CA PRO A 19 -34.62 -18.47 36.98
C PRO A 19 -35.56 -18.09 35.83
N ASP A 20 -36.09 -16.87 35.85
CA ASP A 20 -36.93 -16.36 34.77
C ASP A 20 -36.27 -16.68 33.41
N PRO A 21 -37.00 -17.29 32.47
CA PRO A 21 -36.42 -17.71 31.19
C PRO A 21 -35.79 -16.53 30.43
N ASP A 22 -36.32 -15.32 30.65
CA ASP A 22 -35.80 -14.07 30.11
C ASP A 22 -34.48 -13.63 30.77
N GLU A 23 -34.28 -13.87 32.06
CA GLU A 23 -33.02 -13.62 32.77
C GLU A 23 -31.91 -14.57 32.30
N LEU A 24 -32.24 -15.86 32.11
CA LEU A 24 -31.34 -16.86 31.54
C LEU A 24 -30.97 -16.53 30.10
N ALA A 25 -31.94 -16.08 29.28
CA ALA A 25 -31.70 -15.64 27.91
C ALA A 25 -30.80 -14.39 27.85
N ARG A 26 -30.93 -13.47 28.81
CA ARG A 26 -30.06 -12.28 28.92
C ARG A 26 -28.64 -12.65 29.33
N LYS A 27 -28.47 -13.63 30.23
CA LYS A 27 -27.17 -14.08 30.73
C LYS A 27 -26.44 -15.05 29.78
N ASN A 28 -27.16 -15.81 28.96
CA ASN A 28 -26.64 -16.69 27.92
C ASN A 28 -26.63 -16.06 26.51
N LYS A 29 -26.77 -14.73 26.41
CA LYS A 29 -26.57 -14.06 25.13
C LYS A 29 -25.09 -14.18 24.74
N LYS A 30 -24.76 -15.23 23.99
CA LYS A 30 -23.47 -15.33 23.29
C LYS A 30 -23.29 -14.04 22.50
N PRO A 31 -22.11 -13.40 22.58
CA PRO A 31 -21.85 -12.22 21.76
C PRO A 31 -22.15 -12.60 20.32
N ASP A 32 -22.89 -11.74 19.62
CA ASP A 32 -23.27 -11.93 18.23
C ASP A 32 -21.99 -12.25 17.44
N ASP A 33 -21.91 -13.45 16.85
CA ASP A 33 -20.84 -13.88 15.96
C ASP A 33 -20.96 -13.13 14.62
N SER A 34 -21.06 -11.80 14.69
CA SER A 34 -20.56 -10.94 13.64
C SER A 34 -19.04 -11.18 13.62
N GLY A 35 -18.62 -12.16 12.82
CA GLY A 35 -17.25 -12.65 12.68
C GLY A 35 -16.23 -11.63 12.15
N SER A 36 -16.44 -10.33 12.42
CA SER A 36 -15.45 -9.28 12.21
C SER A 36 -14.71 -9.02 13.51
N VAL A 37 -13.54 -9.64 13.65
CA VAL A 37 -12.60 -9.24 14.70
C VAL A 37 -12.03 -7.86 14.37
N THR A 38 -11.88 -7.02 15.40
CA THR A 38 -11.25 -5.70 15.20
C THR A 38 -9.79 -5.91 14.81
N VAL A 39 -9.24 -5.08 13.92
CA VAL A 39 -7.82 -5.16 13.48
C VAL A 39 -6.87 -5.24 14.68
N ARG A 40 -7.15 -4.50 15.74
CA ARG A 40 -6.39 -4.54 17.01
C ARG A 40 -6.42 -5.90 17.72
N GLN A 41 -7.52 -6.65 17.64
CA GLN A 41 -7.63 -8.01 18.18
C GLN A 41 -6.88 -9.03 17.33
N LEU A 42 -6.73 -8.80 16.02
CA LEU A 42 -5.92 -9.64 15.13
C LEU A 42 -4.42 -9.57 15.49
N TYR A 43 -3.93 -8.38 15.84
CA TYR A 43 -2.55 -8.18 16.29
C TYR A 43 -2.31 -8.51 17.77
N ARG A 44 -3.25 -9.13 18.49
CA ARG A 44 -3.09 -9.36 19.96
C ARG A 44 -1.91 -10.25 20.33
N TYR A 45 -1.45 -11.08 19.39
CA TYR A 45 -0.31 -11.98 19.55
C TYR A 45 0.97 -11.47 18.89
N ALA A 46 0.93 -10.28 18.28
CA ALA A 46 2.10 -9.71 17.63
C ALA A 46 3.14 -9.34 18.68
N ASN A 47 4.32 -9.95 18.57
CA ASN A 47 5.47 -9.62 19.39
C ASN A 47 6.11 -8.31 18.89
N TRP A 48 6.99 -7.69 19.68
CA TRP A 48 7.62 -6.41 19.32
C TRP A 48 8.38 -6.47 17.97
N LEU A 49 8.98 -7.61 17.65
CA LEU A 49 9.62 -7.84 16.34
C LEU A 49 8.59 -7.84 15.19
N ASP A 50 7.38 -8.37 15.40
CA ASP A 50 6.33 -8.38 14.38
C ASP A 50 5.81 -6.98 14.10
N LEU A 51 5.72 -6.14 15.13
CA LEU A 51 5.33 -4.74 14.98
C LEU A 51 6.35 -3.95 14.14
N ILE A 52 7.65 -4.20 14.36
CA ILE A 52 8.73 -3.56 13.59
C ILE A 52 8.72 -4.05 12.14
N LEU A 53 8.58 -5.36 11.92
CA LEU A 53 8.49 -5.92 10.56
C LEU A 53 7.27 -5.35 9.81
N LEU A 54 6.12 -5.25 10.47
CA LEU A 54 4.90 -4.68 9.89
C LEU A 54 5.11 -3.21 9.52
N ALA A 55 5.69 -2.42 10.42
CA ALA A 55 5.96 -1.00 10.17
C ALA A 55 6.89 -0.83 8.96
N VAL A 56 8.00 -1.58 8.90
CA VAL A 56 8.94 -1.54 7.76
C VAL A 56 8.25 -1.99 6.46
N GLY A 57 7.37 -3.00 6.50
CA GLY A 57 6.58 -3.43 5.35
C GLY A 57 5.60 -2.35 4.85
N ILE A 58 4.96 -1.61 5.75
CA ILE A 58 4.07 -0.49 5.40
C ILE A 58 4.87 0.64 4.75
N PHE A 59 6.01 1.04 5.33
CA PHE A 59 6.88 2.05 4.72
C PHE A 59 7.41 1.60 3.35
N GLY A 60 7.77 0.32 3.21
CA GLY A 60 8.16 -0.27 1.92
C GLY A 60 7.03 -0.25 0.89
N SER A 61 5.80 -0.56 1.30
CA SER A 61 4.62 -0.49 0.43
C SER A 61 4.31 0.93 -0.03
N ILE A 62 4.48 1.92 0.84
CA ILE A 62 4.32 3.34 0.47
C ILE A 62 5.38 3.73 -0.55
N GLY A 63 6.66 3.39 -0.30
CA GLY A 63 7.75 3.65 -1.23
C GLY A 63 7.52 3.01 -2.60
N CYS A 64 7.09 1.76 -2.63
CA CYS A 64 6.78 1.04 -3.88
C CYS A 64 5.57 1.65 -4.61
N GLY A 65 4.58 2.14 -3.87
CA GLY A 65 3.40 2.83 -4.43
C GLY A 65 3.70 4.22 -4.99
N VAL A 66 4.68 4.96 -4.46
CA VAL A 66 5.14 6.24 -5.01
C VAL A 66 6.08 6.03 -6.20
N LEU A 67 6.77 4.89 -6.24
CA LEU A 67 7.68 4.57 -7.33
C LEU A 67 6.95 4.41 -8.68
N THR A 68 5.72 3.88 -8.68
CA THR A 68 4.93 3.67 -9.91
C THR A 68 4.55 4.96 -10.64
N PRO A 69 4.01 6.03 -10.01
CA PRO A 69 3.79 7.29 -10.70
C PRO A 69 5.12 7.99 -11.06
N CYS A 70 6.18 7.82 -10.27
CA CYS A 70 7.49 8.38 -10.60
C CYS A 70 8.09 7.74 -11.87
N GLN A 71 7.95 6.42 -12.02
CA GLN A 71 8.35 5.70 -13.23
C GLN A 71 7.55 6.15 -14.46
N MET A 72 6.25 6.45 -14.29
CA MET A 72 5.41 7.03 -15.36
C MET A 72 5.94 8.40 -15.82
N LEU A 73 6.49 9.21 -14.91
CA LEU A 73 7.03 10.53 -15.23
C LEU A 73 8.33 10.43 -16.05
N VAL A 74 9.23 9.53 -15.66
CA VAL A 74 10.48 9.25 -16.42
C VAL A 74 10.15 8.69 -17.81
N MET A 75 9.12 7.86 -17.92
CA MET A 75 8.62 7.38 -19.21
C MET A 75 8.08 8.54 -20.08
N GLY A 76 7.44 9.54 -19.46
CA GLY A 76 7.00 10.76 -20.14
C GLY A 76 8.17 11.54 -20.72
N ASP A 77 9.22 11.77 -19.93
CA ASP A 77 10.45 12.43 -20.38
C ASP A 77 11.11 11.65 -21.53
N MET A 78 11.09 10.31 -21.47
CA MET A 78 11.57 9.46 -22.57
C MET A 78 10.77 9.71 -23.85
N VAL A 79 9.44 9.73 -23.79
CA VAL A 79 8.60 9.97 -24.98
C VAL A 79 8.86 11.36 -25.56
N ASP A 80 9.07 12.36 -24.71
CA ASP A 80 9.34 13.73 -25.16
C ASP A 80 10.68 13.84 -25.91
N THR A 81 11.72 13.11 -25.46
CA THR A 81 13.02 13.10 -26.16
C THR A 81 12.97 12.49 -27.56
N PHE A 82 12.03 11.57 -27.81
CA PHE A 82 11.80 10.99 -29.13
C PHE A 82 10.77 11.75 -29.96
N ASN A 83 10.17 12.81 -29.40
CA ASN A 83 9.18 13.60 -30.09
C ASN A 83 9.83 14.52 -31.14
N THR A 84 9.79 14.08 -32.41
CA THR A 84 10.37 14.80 -33.56
C THR A 84 9.76 16.17 -33.82
N ASN A 85 8.59 16.47 -33.24
CA ASN A 85 7.89 17.74 -33.46
C ASN A 85 8.65 18.93 -32.86
N ASP A 86 9.37 18.76 -31.75
CA ASP A 86 10.19 19.83 -31.17
C ASP A 86 11.51 20.02 -31.93
N LEU A 87 12.06 18.93 -32.46
CA LEU A 87 13.24 18.97 -33.35
C LEU A 87 12.94 19.73 -34.65
N MET A 88 11.71 19.64 -35.17
CA MET A 88 11.31 20.37 -36.37
C MET A 88 11.12 21.88 -36.14
N LYS A 89 10.78 22.32 -34.92
CA LYS A 89 10.66 23.75 -34.57
C LYS A 89 12.02 24.45 -34.47
N ALA A 90 13.10 23.70 -34.29
CA ALA A 90 14.44 24.25 -34.25
C ALA A 90 14.91 24.78 -35.63
N PHE A 91 14.20 24.43 -36.71
CA PHE A 91 14.44 24.99 -38.03
C PHE A 91 13.58 26.23 -38.26
N PRO A 92 14.17 27.39 -38.62
CA PRO A 92 13.42 28.62 -38.87
C PRO A 92 12.52 28.55 -40.13
N ASN A 93 12.83 27.65 -41.06
CA ASN A 93 12.11 27.46 -42.32
C ASN A 93 12.38 26.05 -42.86
N GLN A 94 11.36 25.42 -43.47
CA GLN A 94 11.42 24.03 -43.95
C GLN A 94 12.50 23.79 -45.03
N GLU A 95 12.90 24.84 -45.74
CA GLU A 95 13.97 24.80 -46.75
C GLU A 95 15.38 24.75 -46.12
N ALA A 96 15.56 25.28 -44.91
CA ALA A 96 16.82 25.20 -44.17
C ALA A 96 17.13 23.79 -43.65
N MET A 97 16.13 22.88 -43.71
CA MET A 97 16.28 21.47 -43.34
C MET A 97 17.14 20.70 -44.36
N TYR A 98 17.23 21.16 -45.61
CA TYR A 98 17.96 20.50 -46.71
C TYR A 98 19.25 21.21 -47.12
N ASP A 99 19.58 22.35 -46.49
CA ASP A 99 20.82 23.10 -46.76
C ASP A 99 22.01 22.49 -45.98
N PRO A 100 23.08 22.03 -46.65
CA PRO A 100 24.30 21.48 -46.04
C PRO A 100 24.90 22.35 -44.94
N LYS A 101 24.76 23.67 -45.04
CA LYS A 101 25.31 24.58 -44.04
C LYS A 101 24.60 24.49 -42.69
N TYR A 102 23.32 24.11 -42.70
CA TYR A 102 22.46 24.13 -41.51
C TYR A 102 22.18 22.72 -40.97
N TYR A 103 22.00 21.69 -41.80
CA TYR A 103 21.71 20.34 -41.29
C TYR A 103 22.95 19.61 -40.73
N ILE A 104 24.17 19.86 -41.23
CA ILE A 104 25.38 19.14 -40.78
C ILE A 104 25.69 19.42 -39.30
N PRO A 105 25.81 20.69 -38.84
CA PRO A 105 26.06 20.96 -37.43
C PRO A 105 24.86 20.60 -36.54
N PHE A 106 23.64 20.80 -37.03
CA PHE A 106 22.41 20.46 -36.31
C PHE A 106 22.29 18.95 -36.04
N ASN A 107 22.55 18.10 -37.04
CA ASN A 107 22.49 16.65 -36.87
C ASN A 107 23.49 16.15 -35.82
N HIS A 108 24.67 16.77 -35.76
CA HIS A 108 25.68 16.43 -34.77
C HIS A 108 25.31 16.92 -33.35
N GLU A 109 24.65 18.06 -33.25
CA GLU A 109 24.15 18.60 -31.97
C GLU A 109 22.94 17.81 -31.45
N VAL A 110 22.00 17.47 -32.32
CA VAL A 110 20.85 16.61 -32.00
C VAL A 110 21.32 15.23 -31.56
N THR A 111 22.23 14.59 -32.31
CA THR A 111 22.72 13.24 -31.94
C THR A 111 23.45 13.23 -30.60
N LYS A 112 24.20 14.29 -30.27
CA LYS A 112 24.83 14.44 -28.95
C LYS A 112 23.82 14.63 -27.83
N THR A 113 22.91 15.59 -27.98
CA THR A 113 21.89 15.89 -26.97
C THR A 113 20.98 14.69 -26.72
N VAL A 114 20.57 13.99 -27.78
CA VAL A 114 19.78 12.75 -27.69
C VAL A 114 20.59 11.64 -27.00
N ALA A 115 21.86 11.44 -27.36
CA ALA A 115 22.70 10.43 -26.72
C ALA A 115 22.89 10.69 -25.22
N ASP A 116 23.17 11.93 -24.83
CA ASP A 116 23.36 12.31 -23.43
C ASP A 116 22.06 12.14 -22.62
N THR A 117 20.92 12.53 -23.20
CA THR A 117 19.62 12.41 -22.53
C THR A 117 19.20 10.95 -22.38
N ILE A 118 19.38 10.13 -23.42
CA ILE A 118 19.11 8.70 -23.35
C ILE A 118 19.95 8.04 -22.26
N ASN A 119 21.24 8.42 -22.13
CA ASN A 119 22.11 7.81 -21.13
C ASN A 119 21.62 8.11 -19.69
N ASP A 120 21.21 9.34 -19.38
CA ASP A 120 20.63 9.69 -18.08
C ASP A 120 19.29 8.96 -17.82
N LEU A 121 18.44 8.88 -18.84
CA LEU A 121 17.16 8.16 -18.76
C LEU A 121 17.37 6.67 -18.50
N VAL A 122 18.29 6.04 -19.22
CA VAL A 122 18.63 4.62 -19.03
C VAL A 122 19.15 4.40 -17.62
N LEU A 123 20.02 5.27 -17.10
CA LEU A 123 20.53 5.17 -15.74
C LEU A 123 19.39 5.26 -14.70
N LYS A 124 18.46 6.20 -14.88
CA LYS A 124 17.26 6.34 -14.04
C LYS A 124 16.39 5.09 -14.11
N MET A 125 16.09 4.57 -15.30
CA MET A 125 15.27 3.37 -15.48
C MET A 125 15.90 2.12 -14.83
N VAL A 126 17.22 1.95 -14.97
CA VAL A 126 17.94 0.84 -14.32
C VAL A 126 17.90 0.96 -12.80
N CYS A 127 18.12 2.17 -12.27
CA CYS A 127 18.05 2.42 -10.82
C CYS A 127 16.64 2.14 -10.27
N PHE A 128 15.59 2.59 -10.97
CA PHE A 128 14.20 2.31 -10.62
C PHE A 128 13.86 0.82 -10.71
N ALA A 129 14.34 0.11 -11.74
CA ALA A 129 14.11 -1.33 -11.91
C ALA A 129 14.77 -2.16 -10.79
N ILE A 130 16.01 -1.84 -10.43
CA ILE A 130 16.70 -2.51 -9.32
C ILE A 130 16.02 -2.16 -7.99
N GLY A 131 15.71 -0.89 -7.76
CA GLY A 131 15.06 -0.43 -6.53
C GLY A 131 13.67 -1.04 -6.32
N SER A 132 12.84 -1.08 -7.37
CA SER A 132 11.52 -1.72 -7.34
C SER A 132 11.62 -3.23 -7.19
N GLY A 133 12.56 -3.89 -7.87
CA GLY A 133 12.76 -5.33 -7.77
C GLY A 133 13.18 -5.77 -6.37
N VAL A 134 14.22 -5.12 -5.81
CA VAL A 134 14.70 -5.39 -4.45
C VAL A 134 13.64 -5.00 -3.41
N GLY A 135 13.00 -3.85 -3.56
CA GLY A 135 11.96 -3.37 -2.65
C GLY A 135 10.73 -4.30 -2.63
N SER A 136 10.28 -4.75 -3.80
CA SER A 136 9.17 -5.71 -3.91
C SER A 136 9.54 -7.04 -3.29
N PHE A 137 10.73 -7.58 -3.61
CA PHE A 137 11.19 -8.84 -3.05
C PHE A 137 11.29 -8.79 -1.52
N LEU A 138 11.85 -7.71 -0.97
CA LEU A 138 11.98 -7.51 0.46
C LEU A 138 10.61 -7.36 1.13
N MET A 139 9.68 -6.60 0.54
CA MET A 139 8.31 -6.44 1.07
C MET A 139 7.58 -7.79 1.12
N TYR A 140 7.61 -8.57 0.04
CA TYR A 140 6.99 -9.90 0.02
C TYR A 140 7.63 -10.84 1.03
N PHE A 141 8.96 -10.81 1.19
CA PHE A 141 9.66 -11.61 2.17
C PHE A 141 9.30 -11.23 3.62
N LEU A 142 9.25 -9.93 3.94
CA LEU A 142 8.81 -9.44 5.25
C LEU A 142 7.37 -9.88 5.56
N PHE A 143 6.48 -9.76 4.59
CA PHE A 143 5.08 -10.16 4.76
C PHE A 143 4.95 -11.67 4.94
N LEU A 144 5.71 -12.46 4.17
CA LEU A 144 5.75 -13.92 4.29
C LEU A 144 6.31 -14.37 5.66
N CYS A 145 7.37 -13.72 6.15
CA CYS A 145 7.93 -13.97 7.48
C CYS A 145 6.94 -13.62 8.59
N TYR A 146 6.22 -12.50 8.44
CA TYR A 146 5.16 -12.11 9.36
C TYR A 146 4.02 -13.15 9.39
N VAL A 147 3.52 -13.56 8.22
CA VAL A 147 2.45 -14.57 8.10
C VAL A 147 2.87 -15.89 8.74
N ARG A 148 4.07 -16.40 8.43
CA ARG A 148 4.59 -17.64 9.04
C ARG A 148 4.70 -17.56 10.57
N ARG A 149 5.06 -16.41 11.13
CA ARG A 149 5.16 -16.23 12.59
C ARG A 149 3.82 -16.20 13.29
N GLN A 150 2.75 -15.78 12.61
CA GLN A 150 1.40 -15.76 13.19
C GLN A 150 0.69 -17.13 13.14
N GLY A 151 1.31 -18.15 12.54
CA GLY A 151 0.78 -19.51 12.55
C GLY A 151 -0.55 -19.66 11.79
N ILE A 152 -0.78 -18.79 10.81
CA ILE A 152 -1.91 -18.84 9.86
C ILE A 152 -1.40 -19.37 8.52
#